data_AF-A0A955JPD7-F1
#
_entry.id   AF-A0A955JPD7-F1
#
_cell.length_a   1.000
_cell.length_b   1.000
_cell.length_c   1.000
_cell.angle_alpha   90.00
_cell.angle_beta   90.00
_cell.angle_gamma   90.00
#
_symmetry.space_group_name_H-M   'P 1'
#
loop_
_entity.id
_entity.type
_entity.pdbx_description
1 polymer ?
#
loop_
_entity_poly.entity_id
_entity_poly.type
_entity_poly.pdbx_seq_one_letter_code
_entity_poly.pdbx_strand_id
1 'polypeptide(L)'
;MTVKQYTIRNIPEPVDRYLRKRAKLSGQSLNTVIIEELSERAGTGKQTLLEALDWFIGSGIDDETLRAIEEEDKIQKELARKELNDAA
;
A
#
# COMPACT_ATOMS: atom_id res chain seq x y z
N MET A 1 -2.18 9.24 -27.53
CA MET A 1 -2.37 7.93 -26.86
C MET A 1 -3.64 7.28 -27.41
N THR A 2 -3.57 6.05 -27.89
CA THR A 2 -4.75 5.34 -28.43
C THR A 2 -5.43 4.54 -27.32
N VAL A 3 -6.61 5.00 -26.88
CA VAL A 3 -7.42 4.27 -25.89
C VAL A 3 -8.19 3.16 -26.60
N LYS A 4 -8.15 1.93 -26.07
CA LYS A 4 -8.91 0.80 -26.59
C LYS A 4 -10.22 0.67 -25.81
N GLN A 5 -11.33 0.58 -26.53
CA GLN A 5 -12.65 0.37 -25.95
C GLN A 5 -13.12 -1.05 -26.25
N TYR A 6 -13.53 -1.77 -25.21
CA TYR A 6 -14.04 -3.13 -25.30
C TYR A 6 -15.43 -3.21 -24.67
N THR A 7 -16.29 -4.07 -25.22
CA THR A 7 -17.58 -4.42 -24.60
C THR A 7 -17.47 -5.84 -24.05
N ILE A 8 -17.59 -5.97 -22.73
CA ILE A 8 -17.64 -7.28 -22.05
C ILE A 8 -19.11 -7.74 -22.05
N ARG A 9 -19.41 -8.86 -22.73
CA ARG A 9 -20.76 -9.42 -22.82
C ARG A 9 -20.90 -10.63 -21.90
N ASN A 10 -22.13 -10.96 -21.53
CA ASN A 10 -22.47 -12.14 -20.72
C ASN A 10 -21.75 -12.18 -19.36
N ILE A 11 -21.72 -11.05 -18.66
CA ILE A 11 -21.16 -11.01 -17.30
C ILE A 11 -22.07 -11.84 -16.37
N PRO A 12 -21.53 -12.87 -15.69
CA PRO A 12 -22.32 -13.63 -14.74
C PRO A 12 -22.83 -12.75 -13.59
N GLU A 13 -24.07 -12.97 -13.16
CA GLU A 13 -24.71 -12.23 -12.06
C GLU A 13 -23.85 -12.15 -10.78
N PRO A 14 -23.13 -13.21 -10.34
CA PRO A 14 -22.25 -13.10 -9.17
C PRO A 14 -21.08 -12.12 -9.37
N VAL A 15 -20.58 -12.01 -10.61
CA VAL A 15 -19.45 -11.13 -10.95
C VAL A 15 -19.92 -9.67 -10.99
N ASP A 16 -21.05 -9.37 -11.62
CA ASP A 16 -21.62 -8.01 -11.63
C ASP A 16 -21.90 -7.52 -10.20
N ARG A 17 -22.49 -8.37 -9.36
CA ARG A 17 -22.75 -8.07 -7.96
C ARG A 17 -21.48 -7.75 -7.17
N TYR A 18 -20.43 -8.54 -7.37
CA TYR A 18 -19.12 -8.31 -6.75
C TYR A 18 -18.53 -6.96 -7.16
N LEU A 19 -18.47 -6.68 -8.47
CA LEU A 19 -17.91 -5.44 -9.01
C LEU A 19 -18.68 -4.21 -8.53
N ARG A 20 -20.02 -4.27 -8.51
CA ARG A 20 -20.87 -3.19 -7.99
C ARG A 20 -20.68 -2.96 -6.49
N LYS A 21 -20.56 -4.03 -5.70
CA LYS A 21 -20.29 -3.92 -4.26
C LYS A 21 -18.95 -3.21 -4.03
N ARG A 22 -17.91 -3.60 -4.78
CA ARG A 22 -16.59 -2.99 -4.66
C ARG A 22 -16.59 -1.52 -5.07
N ALA A 23 -17.26 -1.17 -6.18
CA ALA A 23 -17.42 0.23 -6.60
C ALA A 23 -18.12 1.11 -5.54
N LYS A 24 -19.14 0.57 -4.86
CA LYS A 24 -19.79 1.27 -3.73
C LYS A 24 -18.86 1.47 -2.54
N LEU A 25 -18.05 0.46 -2.22
CA LEU A 25 -17.11 0.52 -1.09
C LEU A 25 -15.93 1.47 -1.35
N SER A 26 -15.40 1.50 -2.58
CA SER A 26 -14.28 2.37 -2.94
C SER A 26 -14.70 3.79 -3.33
N GLY A 27 -16.00 4.04 -3.53
CA GLY A 27 -16.51 5.32 -4.03
C GLY A 27 -16.12 5.63 -5.48
N GLN A 28 -15.63 4.63 -6.21
CA GLN A 28 -15.17 4.79 -7.60
C GLN A 28 -16.25 4.39 -8.61
N SER A 29 -16.05 4.79 -9.86
CA SER A 29 -16.90 4.32 -10.96
C SER A 29 -16.72 2.82 -11.18
N LEU A 30 -17.79 2.14 -11.61
CA LEU A 30 -17.73 0.71 -11.94
C LEU A 30 -16.66 0.42 -13.01
N ASN A 31 -16.49 1.31 -13.98
CA ASN A 31 -15.49 1.17 -15.03
C ASN A 31 -14.06 1.19 -14.46
N THR A 32 -13.79 2.10 -13.52
CA THR A 32 -12.49 2.19 -12.83
C THR A 32 -12.16 0.87 -12.12
N VAL A 33 -13.12 0.34 -11.36
CA VAL A 33 -12.94 -0.93 -10.64
C VAL A 33 -12.72 -2.10 -11.59
N ILE A 34 -13.42 -2.13 -12.73
CA ILE A 34 -13.21 -3.17 -13.76
C ILE A 34 -11.79 -3.09 -14.33
N ILE A 35 -11.31 -1.88 -14.64
CA ILE A 35 -9.96 -1.68 -15.16
C ILE A 35 -8.91 -2.08 -14.12
N GLU A 36 -9.11 -1.72 -12.84
CA GLU A 36 -8.22 -2.10 -11.75
C GLU A 36 -8.13 -3.62 -11.59
N GLU A 37 -9.27 -4.32 -11.53
CA GLU A 37 -9.32 -5.79 -11.43
C GLU A 37 -8.67 -6.48 -12.63
N LEU A 38 -8.95 -6.00 -13.84
CA LEU A 38 -8.33 -6.53 -15.05
C LEU A 38 -6.82 -6.28 -15.05
N SER A 39 -6.38 -5.11 -14.58
CA SER A 39 -4.97 -4.77 -14.52
C SER A 39 -4.23 -5.63 -13.50
N GLU A 40 -4.77 -5.75 -12.29
CA GLU A 40 -4.19 -6.56 -11.21
C GLU A 40 -4.04 -8.02 -11.64
N ARG A 41 -5.05 -8.59 -12.30
CA ARG A 41 -5.02 -9.98 -12.79
C ARG A 41 -4.19 -10.20 -14.05
N ALA A 42 -4.10 -9.19 -14.93
CA ALA A 42 -3.24 -9.24 -16.12
C ALA A 42 -1.75 -9.04 -15.78
N GLY A 43 -1.40 -8.81 -14.50
CA GLY A 43 -0.04 -8.51 -14.08
C GLY A 43 0.44 -7.13 -14.50
N THR A 44 -0.46 -6.26 -14.99
CA THR A 44 -0.18 -4.86 -15.30
C THR A 44 -0.55 -3.92 -14.15
N GLY A 45 -1.25 -4.44 -13.14
CA GLY A 45 -1.65 -3.73 -11.95
C GLY A 45 -0.57 -3.81 -10.89
N LYS A 46 0.28 -2.76 -10.90
CA LYS A 46 0.99 -2.10 -9.79
C LYS A 46 2.32 -1.61 -10.36
N GLN A 47 2.53 -0.30 -10.58
CA GLN A 47 2.71 0.64 -9.48
C GLN A 47 3.06 -0.12 -8.21
N THR A 48 4.27 -0.64 -8.24
CA THR A 48 4.84 -1.54 -7.24
C THR A 48 4.46 -1.04 -5.84
N LEU A 49 4.34 -1.94 -4.86
CA LEU A 49 4.26 -1.50 -3.45
C LEU A 49 5.35 -0.45 -3.14
N LEU A 50 6.49 -0.55 -3.83
CA LEU A 50 7.56 0.45 -3.87
C LEU A 50 7.12 1.83 -4.40
N GLU A 51 6.41 1.94 -5.53
CA GLU A 51 5.88 3.22 -6.03
C GLU A 51 4.82 3.83 -5.11
N ALA A 52 3.99 3.01 -4.46
CA ALA A 52 3.03 3.48 -3.44
C ALA A 52 3.70 3.86 -2.11
N LEU A 53 4.91 3.33 -1.85
CA LEU A 53 5.76 3.70 -0.72
C LEU A 53 6.83 4.73 -1.12
N ASP A 54 6.87 5.21 -2.36
CA ASP A 54 7.88 6.16 -2.83
C ASP A 54 7.72 7.52 -2.15
N TRP A 55 6.49 7.91 -1.80
CA TRP A 55 6.25 9.08 -0.94
C TRP A 55 6.75 8.87 0.50
N PHE A 56 6.76 7.62 0.98
CA PHE A 56 7.19 7.22 2.31
C PHE A 56 8.72 7.03 2.40
N ILE A 57 9.36 6.63 1.30
CA ILE A 57 10.80 6.36 1.22
C ILE A 57 11.58 7.59 0.69
N GLY A 58 10.96 8.40 -0.18
CA GLY A 58 11.58 9.54 -0.85
C GLY A 58 11.41 10.89 -0.15
N SER A 59 10.55 10.99 0.88
CA SER A 59 10.61 12.10 1.83
C SER A 59 11.76 11.79 2.78
N GLY A 60 12.97 12.23 2.40
CA GLY A 60 14.18 12.02 3.19
C GLY A 60 13.89 12.27 4.66
N ILE A 61 14.23 11.28 5.50
CA ILE A 61 14.06 11.34 6.94
C ILE A 61 14.60 12.70 7.39
N ASP A 62 13.73 13.54 7.92
CA ASP A 62 14.09 14.84 8.42
C ASP A 62 15.04 14.67 9.62
N ASP A 63 15.92 15.65 9.82
CA ASP A 63 16.91 15.63 10.91
C ASP A 63 16.26 15.44 12.29
N GLU A 64 14.98 15.81 12.43
CA GLU A 64 14.19 15.61 13.64
C GLU A 64 13.81 14.14 13.86
N THR A 65 13.35 13.43 12.82
CA THR A 65 13.09 11.98 12.92
C THR A 65 14.38 11.19 13.10
N LEU A 66 15.50 11.62 12.49
CA LEU A 66 16.81 11.00 12.73
C LEU A 66 17.24 11.11 14.20
N ARG A 67 17.08 12.29 14.82
CA ARG A 67 17.40 12.47 16.25
C ARG A 67 16.51 11.63 17.15
N ALA A 68 15.22 11.52 16.85
CA ALA A 68 14.31 10.68 17.63
C ALA A 68 14.74 9.20 17.61
N ILE A 69 15.16 8.67 16.44
CA ILE A 69 15.65 7.29 16.31
C ILE A 69 16.96 7.10 17.11
N GLU A 70 17.88 8.07 17.07
CA GLU A 70 19.13 8.01 17.85
C GLU A 70 18.90 8.08 19.36
N GLU A 71 17.92 8.86 19.81
CA GLU A 71 17.54 8.94 21.22
C GLU A 71 16.92 7.63 21.71
N GLU A 72 16.04 7.02 20.92
CA GLU A 72 15.47 5.70 21.23
C GLU A 72 16.54 4.60 21.31
N ASP A 73 17.51 4.57 20.37
CA ASP A 73 18.60 3.58 20.38
C ASP A 73 19.51 3.72 21.62
N LYS A 74 19.73 4.96 22.11
CA LYS A 74 20.46 5.19 23.36
C LYS A 74 19.70 4.65 24.57
N ILE A 75 18.38 4.92 24.65
CA ILE A 75 17.54 4.44 25.74
C ILE A 75 17.50 2.91 25.76
N GLN A 76 17.37 2.26 24.61
CA GLN A 76 17.36 0.80 24.51
C GLN A 76 18.69 0.18 24.96
N LYS A 77 19.83 0.77 24.56
CA LYS A 77 21.15 0.32 25.03
C LYS A 77 21.34 0.49 26.53
N GLU A 78 20.83 1.56 27.11
CA GLU A 78 20.87 1.76 28.56
C GLU A 78 19.98 0.77 29.30
N LEU A 79 18.78 0.48 28.78
CA LEU A 79 17.87 -0.51 29.34
C LEU A 79 18.53 -1.90 29.32
N ALA A 80 19.06 -2.32 28.17
CA ALA A 80 19.75 -3.59 28.02
C ALA A 80 20.98 -3.71 28.94
N ARG A 81 21.72 -2.62 29.14
CA ARG A 81 22.89 -2.59 30.03
C ARG A 81 22.50 -2.67 31.51
N LYS A 82 21.36 -2.09 31.91
CA LYS A 82 20.81 -2.25 33.25
C LYS A 82 20.32 -3.67 33.50
N GLU A 83 19.59 -4.26 32.55
CA GLU A 83 19.13 -5.66 32.66
C GLU A 83 20.30 -6.65 32.77
N LEU A 84 21.42 -6.39 32.09
CA LEU A 84 22.64 -7.19 32.21
C LEU A 84 23.35 -7.04 33.56
N ASN A 85 23.24 -5.87 34.21
CA ASN A 85 23.84 -5.61 35.52
C ASN A 85 22.96 -6.08 36.68
N ASP A 86 21.64 -6.08 36.51
CA ASP A 86 20.68 -6.59 37.52
C ASP A 86 20.58 -8.14 37.49
N ALA A 87 21.14 -8.78 36.47
CA ALA A 87 21.21 -10.24 36.31
C ALA A 87 22.56 -10.86 36.75
N ALA A 88 23.48 -10.07 37.31
CA ALA A 88 24.79 -10.50 37.82
C ALA A 88 24.87 -10.35 39.36
#